data_AF-A0A931T4E2-F1
#
_entry.id   AF-A0A931T4E2-F1
#
_cell.length_a   1.000
_cell.length_b   1.000
_cell.length_c   1.000
_cell.angle_alpha   90.00
_cell.angle_beta   90.00
_cell.angle_gamma   90.00
#
_symmetry.space_group_name_H-M   'P 1'
#
loop_
_entity.id
_entity.type
_entity.pdbx_description
1 polymer ?
#
loop_
_entity_poly.entity_id
_entity_poly.type
_entity_poly.pdbx_seq_one_letter_code
_entity_poly.pdbx_strand_id
1 'polypeptide(L)'
;MKKMTGILFATLLAVGCSSTSMTTTESATGAAELKGKSPSYYRLVSDPLPIREIDWGRPLTSLHVKGYLTNQGFVPVSKVEGSGRLCEGGNDWVNLADGSFHKGDSGETPKGPHIKGCKGRTGGFMPASKEVVVN
;
A
#
# COMPACT_ATOMS: atom_id res chain seq x y z
N MET A 1 -20.21 57.40 48.54
CA MET A 1 -19.43 56.54 49.46
C MET A 1 -18.81 55.40 48.65
N LYS A 2 -17.53 55.15 48.88
CA LYS A 2 -16.66 54.15 48.21
C LYS A 2 -16.85 52.75 48.84
N LYS A 3 -16.40 51.71 48.13
CA LYS A 3 -16.12 50.28 48.51
C LYS A 3 -17.09 49.28 47.87
N MET A 4 -16.73 48.09 47.40
CA MET A 4 -15.48 47.32 47.21
C MET A 4 -15.91 46.15 46.29
N THR A 5 -15.17 45.85 45.22
CA THR A 5 -14.37 44.62 45.02
C THR A 5 -15.12 43.28 45.18
N GLY A 6 -15.09 42.45 44.13
CA GLY A 6 -15.47 41.04 44.19
C GLY A 6 -15.29 40.32 42.86
N ILE A 7 -14.10 39.76 42.66
CA ILE A 7 -13.72 38.86 41.55
C ILE A 7 -14.34 37.48 41.80
N LEU A 8 -14.91 36.85 40.77
CA LEU A 8 -15.05 35.39 40.73
C LEU A 8 -14.63 34.86 39.36
N PHE A 9 -13.57 34.07 39.43
CA PHE A 9 -12.88 33.29 38.42
C PHE A 9 -13.71 32.05 38.05
N ALA A 10 -13.59 31.62 36.79
CA ALA A 10 -13.47 30.22 36.33
C ALA A 10 -14.32 29.88 35.10
N THR A 11 -13.79 28.92 34.34
CA THR A 11 -14.17 28.41 33.01
C THR A 11 -13.59 29.23 31.86
N LEU A 12 -12.90 28.66 30.86
CA LEU A 12 -12.88 27.30 30.35
C LEU A 12 -11.44 26.83 30.07
N LEU A 13 -11.15 25.55 30.35
CA LEU A 13 -10.06 24.84 29.67
C LEU A 13 -10.52 24.54 28.25
N ALA A 14 -9.88 25.12 27.25
CA ALA A 14 -10.03 24.67 25.87
C ALA A 14 -8.70 24.79 25.11
N VAL A 15 -8.18 23.60 24.81
CA VAL A 15 -7.54 23.18 23.56
C VAL A 15 -6.38 24.00 23.04
N GLY A 16 -5.19 23.39 23.05
CA GLY A 16 -4.06 23.88 22.28
C GLY A 16 -2.80 23.04 22.44
N CYS A 17 -2.91 21.70 22.44
CA CYS A 17 -1.73 20.87 22.26
C CYS A 17 -1.35 20.97 20.79
N SER A 18 -0.52 21.97 20.45
CA SER A 18 0.16 22.06 19.17
C SER A 18 0.98 20.79 19.00
N SER A 19 0.40 19.83 18.27
CA SER A 19 1.13 18.69 17.77
C SER A 19 2.10 19.26 16.75
N THR A 20 3.35 19.39 17.15
CA THR A 20 4.48 19.60 16.25
C THR A 20 4.41 18.48 15.24
N SER A 21 3.85 18.77 14.07
CA SER A 21 3.98 17.90 12.91
C SER A 21 5.45 17.96 12.55
N MET A 22 6.22 16.99 13.04
CA MET A 22 7.50 16.67 12.46
C MET A 22 7.20 16.34 11.00
N THR A 23 7.55 17.26 10.12
CA THR A 23 7.77 16.97 8.72
C THR A 23 8.94 15.99 8.69
N THR A 24 8.64 14.70 8.79
CA THR A 24 9.55 13.69 8.31
C THR A 24 9.67 13.96 6.83
N THR A 25 10.80 14.55 6.43
CA THR A 25 11.27 14.48 5.06
C THR A 25 11.51 13.00 4.78
N GLU A 26 10.46 12.29 4.41
CA GLU A 26 10.61 11.05 3.67
C GLU A 26 11.32 11.44 2.38
N SER A 27 12.53 10.92 2.22
CA SER A 27 13.21 10.86 0.94
C SER A 27 12.37 10.00 0.00
N ALA A 28 11.29 10.58 -0.52
CA ALA A 28 10.49 10.05 -1.59
C ALA A 28 11.18 10.39 -2.92
N THR A 29 12.41 9.88 -3.09
CA THR A 29 13.13 9.93 -4.36
C THR A 29 12.50 8.89 -5.30
N GLY A 30 11.27 9.16 -5.75
CA GLY A 30 10.53 8.30 -6.69
C GLY A 30 9.02 8.59 -6.78
N ALA A 31 8.40 9.16 -5.74
CA ALA A 31 6.95 9.40 -5.72
C ALA A 31 6.53 10.74 -6.38
N ALA A 32 7.48 11.66 -6.61
CA ALA A 32 7.18 13.01 -7.07
C ALA A 32 6.67 13.08 -8.53
N GLU A 33 6.99 12.08 -9.37
CA GLU A 33 6.68 12.13 -10.81
C GLU A 33 5.33 11.49 -11.21
N LEU A 34 4.57 11.00 -10.23
CA LEU A 34 3.36 10.21 -10.48
C LEU A 34 2.05 10.91 -10.08
N LYS A 35 2.13 12.12 -9.51
CA LYS A 35 0.94 12.92 -9.21
C LYS A 35 0.23 13.34 -10.50
N GLY A 36 -0.99 12.84 -10.70
CA GLY A 36 -1.87 13.23 -11.81
C GLY A 36 -1.84 12.31 -13.04
N LYS A 37 -0.97 11.27 -13.06
CA LYS A 37 -1.08 10.21 -14.07
C LYS A 37 -2.13 9.18 -13.62
N SER A 38 -2.77 8.54 -14.60
CA SER A 38 -3.53 7.30 -14.35
C SER A 38 -2.56 6.12 -14.49
N PRO A 39 -2.66 5.07 -13.66
CA PRO A 39 -1.81 3.90 -13.81
C PRO A 39 -2.01 3.30 -15.21
N SER A 40 -0.93 3.01 -15.92
CA SER A 40 -1.02 2.41 -17.27
C SER A 40 -0.65 0.93 -17.26
N TYR A 41 -0.27 0.37 -16.11
CA TYR A 41 0.22 -1.00 -16.01
C TYR A 41 -0.46 -1.75 -14.88
N TYR A 42 -0.53 -3.07 -15.03
CA TYR A 42 -0.95 -3.98 -13.98
C TYR A 42 -0.03 -5.20 -13.87
N ARG A 43 0.02 -5.77 -12.67
CA ARG A 43 0.62 -7.09 -12.43
C ARG A 43 -0.47 -8.07 -12.03
N LEU A 44 -0.51 -9.23 -12.69
CA LEU A 44 -1.35 -10.34 -12.27
C LEU A 44 -0.77 -10.96 -11.01
N VAL A 45 -1.61 -11.20 -10.02
CA VAL A 45 -1.15 -11.72 -8.74
C VAL A 45 -1.18 -13.24 -8.71
N SER A 46 -2.14 -13.87 -9.40
CA SER A 46 -2.29 -15.32 -9.41
C SER A 46 -1.15 -16.07 -10.10
N ASP A 47 -0.49 -15.37 -11.00
CA ASP A 47 0.61 -15.84 -11.80
C ASP A 47 1.58 -14.66 -11.85
N PRO A 48 2.76 -14.72 -11.20
CA PRO A 48 3.74 -13.63 -11.19
C PRO A 48 4.38 -13.39 -12.57
N LEU A 49 3.59 -13.60 -13.63
CA LEU A 49 3.80 -13.19 -15.01
C LEU A 49 4.23 -11.72 -15.13
N PRO A 50 4.82 -11.37 -16.29
CA PRO A 50 5.30 -10.02 -16.55
C PRO A 50 4.19 -8.98 -16.38
N ILE A 51 4.63 -7.79 -15.99
CA ILE A 51 3.84 -6.57 -15.94
C ILE A 51 3.22 -6.32 -17.32
N ARG A 52 1.94 -5.96 -17.36
CA ARG A 52 1.18 -5.74 -18.60
C ARG A 52 0.64 -4.32 -18.64
N GLU A 53 0.57 -3.77 -19.84
CA GLU A 53 -0.14 -2.50 -20.08
C GLU A 53 -1.65 -2.70 -19.92
N ILE A 54 -2.33 -1.71 -19.34
CA ILE A 54 -3.78 -1.73 -19.13
C ILE A 54 -4.48 -1.27 -20.41
N ASP A 55 -5.38 -2.12 -20.92
CA ASP A 55 -6.43 -1.72 -21.87
C ASP A 55 -7.69 -1.37 -21.10
N TRP A 56 -7.95 -0.07 -20.90
CA TRP A 56 -9.12 0.42 -20.15
C TRP A 56 -10.46 0.09 -20.79
N GLY A 57 -10.48 -0.36 -22.05
CA GLY A 57 -11.68 -0.84 -22.72
C GLY A 57 -12.10 -2.25 -22.30
N ARG A 58 -11.26 -2.98 -21.56
CA ARG A 58 -11.50 -4.38 -21.17
C ARG A 58 -11.50 -4.57 -19.66
N PRO A 59 -12.56 -5.16 -19.07
CA PRO A 59 -12.58 -5.46 -17.65
C PRO A 59 -11.53 -6.54 -17.32
N LEU A 60 -10.69 -6.25 -16.32
CA LEU A 60 -9.75 -7.22 -15.74
C LEU A 60 -10.47 -8.02 -14.65
N THR A 61 -10.83 -9.28 -14.95
CA THR A 61 -11.59 -10.13 -14.02
C THR A 61 -10.71 -10.81 -12.98
N SER A 62 -9.45 -11.10 -13.29
CA SER A 62 -8.50 -11.77 -12.39
C SER A 62 -7.96 -10.85 -11.31
N LEU A 63 -7.43 -11.42 -10.22
CA LEU A 63 -6.75 -10.66 -9.18
C LEU A 63 -5.48 -9.98 -9.73
N HIS A 64 -5.43 -8.66 -9.64
CA HIS A 64 -4.34 -7.84 -10.18
C HIS A 64 -4.05 -6.64 -9.28
N VAL A 65 -2.88 -6.01 -9.46
CA VAL A 65 -2.54 -4.71 -8.87
C VAL A 65 -2.26 -3.72 -9.99
N LYS A 66 -2.81 -2.51 -9.91
CA LYS A 66 -2.52 -1.41 -10.83
C LYS A 66 -1.33 -0.59 -10.33
N GLY A 67 -0.56 -0.05 -11.26
CA GLY A 67 0.66 0.67 -10.95
C GLY A 67 1.30 1.33 -12.16
N TYR A 68 2.54 1.74 -11.94
CA TYR A 68 3.41 2.30 -12.95
C TYR A 68 4.63 1.40 -13.15
N LEU A 69 5.13 1.35 -14.37
CA LEU A 69 6.44 0.81 -14.63
C LEU A 69 7.46 1.94 -14.59
N THR A 70 8.47 1.80 -13.73
CA THR A 70 9.60 2.73 -13.61
C THR A 70 10.90 1.99 -13.94
N ASN A 71 12.01 2.72 -14.01
CA ASN A 71 13.35 2.11 -14.15
C ASN A 71 13.74 1.22 -12.96
N GLN A 72 13.06 1.35 -11.82
CA GLN A 72 13.29 0.54 -10.61
C GLN A 72 12.31 -0.65 -10.51
N GLY A 73 11.44 -0.84 -11.50
CA GLY A 73 10.41 -1.87 -11.51
C GLY A 73 9.00 -1.33 -11.34
N PHE A 74 8.07 -2.23 -11.02
CA PHE A 74 6.65 -1.90 -10.84
C PHE A 74 6.40 -1.20 -9.50
N VAL A 75 5.74 -0.04 -9.54
CA VAL A 75 5.31 0.72 -8.37
C VAL A 75 3.78 0.62 -8.26
N PRO A 76 3.25 -0.10 -7.26
CA PRO A 76 1.80 -0.23 -7.10
C PRO A 76 1.17 1.07 -6.61
N VAL A 77 -0.04 1.36 -7.08
CA VAL A 77 -0.85 2.51 -6.61
C VAL A 77 -2.24 2.12 -6.14
N SER A 78 -2.58 0.84 -6.28
CA SER A 78 -3.84 0.28 -5.83
C SER A 78 -3.59 -0.88 -4.87
N LYS A 79 -4.67 -1.24 -4.18
CA LYS A 79 -4.84 -2.56 -3.56
C LYS A 79 -4.95 -3.65 -4.63
N VAL A 80 -5.05 -4.90 -4.22
CA VAL A 80 -5.43 -5.99 -5.13
C VAL A 80 -6.88 -5.81 -5.56
N GLU A 81 -7.10 -5.73 -6.86
CA GLU A 81 -8.40 -5.55 -7.51
C GLU A 81 -8.82 -6.82 -8.26
N GLY A 82 -10.08 -6.86 -8.71
CA GLY A 82 -10.64 -7.99 -9.44
C GLY A 82 -11.28 -9.06 -8.54
N SER A 83 -11.59 -10.19 -9.16
CA SER A 83 -12.29 -11.33 -8.57
C SER A 83 -11.39 -12.57 -8.56
N GLY A 84 -11.51 -13.37 -7.51
CA GLY A 84 -10.72 -14.59 -7.33
C GLY A 84 -10.73 -15.03 -5.88
N ARG A 85 -10.32 -16.26 -5.65
CA ARG A 85 -10.19 -16.80 -4.29
C ARG A 85 -8.95 -16.23 -3.62
N LEU A 86 -9.09 -15.91 -2.34
CA LEU A 86 -7.97 -15.60 -1.46
C LEU A 86 -7.58 -16.86 -0.68
N CYS A 87 -6.32 -16.96 -0.28
CA CYS A 87 -5.87 -18.01 0.62
C CYS A 87 -6.01 -17.60 2.09
N GLU A 88 -6.13 -18.56 2.99
CA GLU A 88 -6.21 -18.28 4.43
C GLU A 88 -4.80 -18.18 5.03
N GLY A 89 -4.55 -17.12 5.82
CA GLY A 89 -3.38 -17.01 6.69
C GLY A 89 -2.01 -16.97 6.01
N GLY A 90 -1.96 -16.70 4.70
CA GLY A 90 -0.76 -16.87 3.89
C GLY A 90 0.50 -16.15 4.39
N ASN A 91 1.55 -16.93 4.69
CA ASN A 91 2.84 -16.44 5.18
C ASN A 91 3.86 -16.18 4.06
N ASP A 92 3.65 -16.77 2.88
CA ASP A 92 4.46 -16.52 1.70
C ASP A 92 4.21 -15.09 1.17
N TRP A 93 5.10 -14.58 0.34
CA TRP A 93 4.92 -13.25 -0.24
C TRP A 93 5.51 -13.12 -1.63
N VAL A 94 5.02 -12.14 -2.38
CA VAL A 94 5.55 -11.75 -3.69
C VAL A 94 5.97 -10.30 -3.66
N ASN A 95 7.21 -10.03 -4.08
CA ASN A 95 7.67 -8.67 -4.34
C ASN A 95 7.00 -8.13 -5.60
N LEU A 96 6.32 -6.99 -5.50
CA LEU A 96 5.60 -6.44 -6.64
C LEU A 96 6.52 -5.82 -7.69
N ALA A 97 7.70 -5.35 -7.30
CA ALA A 97 8.64 -4.69 -8.20
C ALA A 97 9.12 -5.65 -9.30
N ASP A 98 9.63 -6.82 -8.91
CA ASP A 98 10.22 -7.81 -9.82
C ASP A 98 9.34 -9.06 -10.03
N GLY A 99 8.38 -9.34 -9.14
CA GLY A 99 7.52 -10.53 -9.19
C GLY A 99 8.13 -11.75 -8.48
N SER A 100 9.26 -11.59 -7.80
CA SER A 100 9.90 -12.68 -7.07
C SER A 100 9.00 -13.22 -5.95
N PHE A 101 8.91 -14.54 -5.88
CA PHE A 101 8.16 -15.25 -4.85
C PHE A 101 9.11 -15.67 -3.71
N HIS A 102 8.64 -15.51 -2.49
CA HIS A 102 9.41 -15.76 -1.28
C HIS A 102 8.58 -16.58 -0.29
N LYS A 103 9.24 -17.56 0.33
CA LYS A 103 8.64 -18.39 1.37
C LYS A 103 8.62 -17.65 2.70
N GLY A 104 7.52 -17.79 3.45
CA GLY A 104 7.37 -17.11 4.74
C GLY A 104 8.40 -17.51 5.80
N ASP A 105 9.00 -18.70 5.66
CA ASP A 105 9.99 -19.27 6.56
C ASP A 105 11.45 -19.09 6.09
N SER A 106 11.69 -18.35 5.00
CA SER A 106 13.06 -18.15 4.48
C SER A 106 13.92 -17.24 5.35
N GLY A 107 13.32 -16.52 6.30
CA GLY A 107 14.00 -15.47 7.09
C GLY A 107 14.28 -14.18 6.31
N GLU A 108 13.86 -14.10 5.05
CA GLU A 108 14.01 -12.90 4.24
C GLU A 108 12.92 -11.87 4.55
N THR A 109 13.35 -10.66 4.88
CA THR A 109 12.45 -9.52 5.07
C THR A 109 12.12 -8.88 3.72
N PRO A 110 10.84 -8.60 3.42
CA PRO A 110 10.45 -7.92 2.19
C PRO A 110 11.13 -6.56 2.02
N LYS A 111 11.77 -6.37 0.87
CA LYS A 111 12.38 -5.10 0.45
C LYS A 111 11.47 -4.42 -0.56
N GLY A 112 10.51 -3.64 -0.05
CA GLY A 112 9.57 -2.85 -0.84
C GLY A 112 8.13 -3.41 -0.88
N PRO A 113 7.29 -2.87 -1.78
CA PRO A 113 5.90 -3.24 -1.87
C PRO A 113 5.68 -4.72 -2.19
N HIS A 114 4.87 -5.40 -1.39
CA HIS A 114 4.65 -6.83 -1.52
C HIS A 114 3.21 -7.23 -1.17
N ILE A 115 2.83 -8.44 -1.56
CA ILE A 115 1.55 -9.06 -1.19
C ILE A 115 1.83 -10.33 -0.40
N LYS A 116 1.12 -10.51 0.71
CA LYS A 116 1.10 -11.76 1.49
C LYS A 116 0.14 -12.77 0.88
N GLY A 117 0.49 -14.06 0.92
CA GLY A 117 -0.29 -15.09 0.27
C GLY A 117 0.27 -16.49 0.46
N CYS A 118 -0.14 -17.38 -0.42
CA CYS A 118 0.21 -18.79 -0.39
C CYS A 118 0.69 -19.22 -1.78
N LYS A 119 1.66 -20.12 -1.82
CA LYS A 119 1.93 -20.86 -3.06
C LYS A 119 0.75 -21.78 -3.39
N GLY A 120 0.09 -21.52 -4.51
CA GLY A 120 -0.93 -22.38 -5.09
C GLY A 120 -0.37 -23.73 -5.53
N ARG A 121 -1.23 -24.75 -5.56
CA ARG A 121 -0.85 -26.14 -5.86
C ARG A 121 -0.21 -26.34 -7.25
N THR A 122 -0.54 -25.48 -8.20
CA THR A 122 -0.01 -25.49 -9.58
C THR A 122 1.23 -24.62 -9.76
N GLY A 123 1.79 -24.08 -8.67
CA GLY A 123 2.97 -23.20 -8.70
C GLY A 123 2.66 -21.70 -8.78
N GLY A 124 1.40 -21.31 -9.02
CA GLY A 124 0.95 -19.92 -8.97
C GLY A 124 0.95 -19.34 -7.55
N PHE A 125 0.81 -18.02 -7.42
CA PHE A 125 0.66 -17.35 -6.13
C PHE A 125 -0.83 -17.08 -5.86
N MET A 126 -1.27 -17.07 -4.60
CA MET A 126 -2.65 -16.73 -4.25
C MET A 126 -2.64 -15.74 -3.07
N PRO A 127 -3.14 -14.51 -3.23
CA PRO A 127 -3.16 -13.52 -2.14
C PRO A 127 -3.93 -14.00 -0.92
N ALA A 128 -3.46 -13.64 0.26
CA ALA A 128 -4.18 -13.86 1.52
C ALA A 128 -5.19 -12.72 1.82
N SER A 129 -4.94 -11.54 1.26
CA SER A 129 -5.80 -10.36 1.40
C SER A 129 -5.78 -9.53 0.13
N LYS A 130 -6.61 -8.48 0.08
CA LYS A 130 -6.52 -7.47 -0.99
C LYS A 130 -5.54 -6.35 -0.68
N GLU A 131 -4.80 -6.42 0.40
CA GLU A 131 -3.88 -5.35 0.80
C GLU A 131 -2.53 -5.50 0.11
N VAL A 132 -1.96 -4.36 -0.26
CA VAL A 132 -0.55 -4.24 -0.65
C VAL A 132 0.18 -3.68 0.56
N VAL A 133 1.21 -4.38 1.01
CA VAL A 133 2.05 -3.95 2.14
C VAL A 133 3.18 -3.10 1.59
N VAL A 134 3.27 -1.85 2.07
CA VAL A 134 4.35 -0.91 1.77
C VAL A 134 5.13 -0.67 3.07
N ASN A 135 6.44 -0.81 3.01
CA ASN A 135 7.37 -0.58 4.12
C ASN A 135 8.13 0.73 3.91
#